data_AF-A0A8G0LH89-F1
#
_entry.id   AF-A0A8G0LH89-F1
#
_cell.length_a   1.000
_cell.length_b   1.000
_cell.length_c   1.000
_cell.angle_alpha   90.00
_cell.angle_beta   90.00
_cell.angle_gamma   90.00
#
_symmetry.space_group_name_H-M   'P 1'
#
loop_
_entity.id
_entity.type
_entity.pdbx_description
1 polymer ?
#
loop_
_entity_poly.entity_id
_entity_poly.type
_entity_poly.pdbx_seq_one_letter_code
_entity_poly.pdbx_strand_id
1 'polypeptide(L)'
;MFDPDAFEIVLRIIHAQAHKLPKEISLATMTRVAIIADDLLCSSPIAPFVPQWSSKDDFWATSVQFSATLEKIFICFVFGLKETFSSMTHKAIIHSIDGKIVCGIPLCLPILQAIKVQRASVLKQLLKYLYIVEKELNDDKLCWECRAENIGYLKYNLHLHQLPASESPELWAKIRCWELKDKMKKFKFRKTSGCGLSGPGHPSLKKHIAKALKIFSSPDKGLDLASFLKADTASK
;
A
#
# COMPACT_ATOMS: atom_id res chain seq x y z
N MET A 1 -1.07 22.33 -22.93
CA MET A 1 0.04 22.19 -23.90
C MET A 1 0.95 21.11 -23.36
N PHE A 2 1.32 20.13 -24.19
CA PHE A 2 2.19 19.03 -23.76
C PHE A 2 3.63 19.49 -23.57
N ASP A 3 4.36 18.76 -22.72
CA ASP A 3 5.80 18.90 -22.58
C ASP A 3 6.48 18.51 -23.91
N PRO A 4 7.27 19.41 -24.54
CA PRO A 4 7.84 19.17 -25.86
C PRO A 4 8.68 17.89 -25.94
N ASP A 5 9.52 17.63 -24.93
CA ASP A 5 10.42 16.48 -24.91
C ASP A 5 9.65 15.16 -24.82
N ALA A 6 8.64 15.09 -23.94
CA ALA A 6 7.78 13.92 -23.84
C ALA A 6 6.92 13.70 -25.09
N PHE A 7 6.42 14.78 -25.70
CA PHE A 7 5.63 14.71 -26.93
C PHE A 7 6.47 14.22 -28.11
N GLU A 8 7.73 14.67 -28.20
CA GLU A 8 8.66 14.17 -29.20
C GLU A 8 8.92 12.67 -29.06
N ILE A 9 9.07 12.16 -27.83
CA ILE A 9 9.21 10.71 -27.59
C ILE A 9 8.00 9.94 -28.14
N VAL A 10 6.79 10.41 -27.85
CA VAL A 10 5.54 9.79 -28.34
C VAL A 10 5.47 9.81 -29.86
N LEU A 11 5.76 10.95 -30.49
CA LEU A 11 5.78 11.06 -31.94
C LEU A 11 6.84 10.17 -32.58
N ARG A 12 8.05 10.10 -32.03
CA ARG A 12 9.11 9.19 -32.51
C ARG A 12 8.66 7.74 -32.48
N ILE A 13 7.91 7.31 -31.47
CA ILE A 13 7.33 5.97 -31.40
C ILE A 13 6.27 5.78 -32.50
N ILE A 14 5.30 6.68 -32.60
CA ILE A 14 4.18 6.60 -33.57
C ILE A 14 4.70 6.60 -35.02
N HIS A 15 5.77 7.35 -35.30
CA HIS A 15 6.41 7.41 -36.62
C HIS A 15 7.50 6.35 -36.85
N ALA A 16 7.56 5.30 -36.01
CA ALA A 16 8.52 4.20 -36.12
C ALA A 16 10.00 4.64 -36.13
N GLN A 17 10.32 5.75 -35.47
CA GLN A 17 11.67 6.27 -35.29
C GLN A 17 12.29 5.82 -33.96
N ALA A 18 12.04 4.56 -33.57
CA ALA A 18 12.49 4.00 -32.29
C ALA A 18 14.02 4.08 -32.07
N HIS A 19 14.80 4.03 -33.16
CA HIS A 19 16.26 4.20 -33.12
C HIS A 19 16.74 5.57 -32.62
N LYS A 20 15.86 6.57 -32.60
CA LYS A 20 16.14 7.91 -32.04
C LYS A 20 15.70 8.05 -30.60
N LEU A 21 15.12 7.03 -29.97
CA LEU A 21 14.64 7.16 -28.59
C LEU A 21 15.81 7.27 -27.60
N PRO A 22 15.62 8.03 -26.51
CA PRO A 22 16.58 8.01 -25.42
C PRO A 22 16.66 6.61 -24.80
N LYS A 23 17.88 6.17 -24.46
CA LYS A 23 18.11 4.88 -23.79
C LYS A 23 17.48 4.85 -22.39
N GLU A 24 17.44 5.99 -21.72
CA GLU A 24 16.94 6.15 -20.36
C GLU A 24 16.12 7.42 -20.27
N ILE A 25 15.07 7.41 -19.44
CA ILE A 25 14.28 8.61 -19.13
C ILE A 25 13.99 8.66 -17.63
N SER A 26 13.74 9.87 -17.13
CA SER A 26 13.36 10.08 -15.73
C SER A 26 11.92 9.62 -15.47
N LEU A 27 11.56 9.39 -14.20
CA LEU A 27 10.17 9.14 -13.80
C LEU A 27 9.23 10.27 -14.23
N ALA A 28 9.67 11.53 -14.12
CA ALA A 28 8.90 12.69 -14.54
C ALA A 28 8.63 12.68 -16.05
N THR A 29 9.65 12.38 -16.86
CA THR A 29 9.51 12.25 -18.32
C THR A 29 8.57 11.10 -18.68
N MET A 30 8.74 9.92 -18.06
CA MET A 30 7.85 8.77 -18.28
C MET A 30 6.40 9.10 -17.92
N THR A 31 6.19 9.82 -16.81
CA THR A 31 4.85 10.26 -16.40
C THR A 31 4.23 11.16 -17.45
N ARG A 32 4.99 12.12 -18.00
CA ARG A 32 4.50 13.00 -19.07
C ARG A 32 4.20 12.23 -20.35
N VAL A 33 5.02 11.24 -20.71
CA VAL A 33 4.75 10.32 -21.82
C VAL A 33 3.44 9.56 -21.56
N ALA A 34 3.21 9.07 -20.34
CA ALA A 34 1.96 8.40 -19.97
C ALA A 34 0.75 9.34 -20.07
N ILE A 35 0.88 10.62 -19.65
CA ILE A 35 -0.20 11.62 -19.77
C ILE A 35 -0.58 11.81 -21.23
N ILE A 36 0.41 12.00 -22.10
CA ILE A 36 0.18 12.17 -23.54
C ILE A 36 -0.44 10.91 -24.15
N ALA A 37 0.06 9.73 -23.75
CA ALA A 37 -0.43 8.45 -24.24
C ALA A 37 -1.90 8.20 -23.87
N ASP A 38 -2.30 8.61 -22.67
CA ASP A 38 -3.68 8.54 -22.17
C ASP A 38 -4.57 9.55 -22.91
N ASP A 39 -4.15 10.83 -22.98
CA ASP A 39 -4.90 11.90 -23.64
C ASP A 39 -5.12 11.64 -25.14
N LEU A 40 -4.12 11.05 -25.82
CA LEU A 40 -4.18 10.73 -27.26
C LEU A 40 -4.61 9.29 -27.55
N LEU A 41 -4.95 8.51 -26.53
CA LEU A 41 -5.36 7.11 -26.64
C LEU A 41 -4.36 6.24 -27.43
N CYS A 42 -3.06 6.48 -27.24
CA CYS A 42 -1.97 5.86 -28.00
C CYS A 42 -0.98 5.09 -27.10
N SER A 43 -1.44 4.52 -25.99
CA SER A 43 -0.60 3.74 -25.08
C SER A 43 -0.05 2.44 -25.69
N SER A 44 -0.78 1.81 -26.61
CA SER A 44 -0.39 0.51 -27.19
C SER A 44 0.94 0.53 -27.95
N PRO A 45 1.23 1.49 -28.85
CA PRO A 45 2.55 1.62 -29.48
C PRO A 45 3.69 1.88 -28.50
N ILE A 46 3.41 2.49 -27.35
CA ILE A 46 4.42 2.94 -26.38
C ILE A 46 4.75 1.85 -25.35
N ALA A 47 3.78 1.03 -24.99
CA ALA A 47 3.92 -0.02 -23.97
C ALA A 47 5.16 -0.92 -24.13
N PRO A 48 5.59 -1.33 -25.35
CA PRO A 48 6.80 -2.13 -25.54
C PRO A 48 8.10 -1.47 -25.05
N PHE A 49 8.15 -0.14 -24.98
CA PHE A 49 9.34 0.61 -24.56
C PHE A 49 9.41 0.81 -23.04
N VAL A 50 8.31 0.62 -22.31
CA VAL A 50 8.26 0.85 -20.86
C VAL A 50 9.23 -0.05 -20.07
N PRO A 51 9.38 -1.35 -20.39
CA PRO A 51 10.36 -2.20 -19.71
C PRO A 51 11.79 -1.68 -19.84
N GLN A 52 12.17 -1.14 -21.00
CA GLN A 52 13.53 -0.65 -21.23
C GLN A 52 13.87 0.52 -20.30
N TRP A 53 12.94 1.47 -20.14
CA TRP A 53 13.12 2.68 -19.36
C TRP A 53 12.87 2.48 -17.86
N SER A 54 12.17 1.40 -17.50
CA SER A 54 11.88 1.03 -16.12
C SER A 54 12.75 -0.13 -15.60
N SER A 55 13.77 -0.52 -16.37
CA SER A 55 14.67 -1.64 -16.09
C SER A 55 15.65 -1.39 -14.93
N LYS A 56 15.86 -0.13 -14.53
CA LYS A 56 16.71 0.20 -13.38
C LYS A 56 16.05 -0.26 -12.09
N ASP A 57 16.84 -0.90 -11.22
CA ASP A 57 16.38 -1.48 -9.95
C ASP A 57 15.65 -0.47 -9.04
N ASP A 58 15.97 0.81 -9.16
CA ASP A 58 15.39 1.89 -8.35
C ASP A 58 14.10 2.50 -8.92
N PHE A 59 13.78 2.25 -10.20
CA PHE A 59 12.63 2.90 -10.86
C PHE A 59 11.31 2.56 -10.15
N TRP A 60 11.11 1.29 -9.76
CA TRP A 60 9.92 0.83 -9.04
C TRP A 60 10.10 0.79 -7.51
N ALA A 61 11.25 1.24 -7.01
CA ALA A 61 11.50 1.30 -5.58
C ALA A 61 10.52 2.25 -4.87
N THR A 62 10.32 2.01 -3.57
CA THR A 62 9.45 2.87 -2.76
C THR A 62 10.04 4.28 -2.69
N SER A 63 9.25 5.28 -3.07
CA SER A 63 9.69 6.68 -2.95
C SER A 63 9.35 7.23 -1.58
N VAL A 64 10.21 8.13 -1.08
CA VAL A 64 9.93 8.96 0.11
C VAL A 64 8.74 9.89 -0.18
N GLN A 65 8.61 10.33 -1.43
CA GLN A 65 7.55 11.22 -1.89
C GLN A 65 6.34 10.42 -2.37
N PHE A 66 5.17 10.68 -1.77
CA PHE A 66 3.92 10.02 -2.16
C PHE A 66 3.52 10.33 -3.61
N SER A 67 3.80 11.54 -4.10
CA SER A 67 3.57 11.95 -5.50
C SER A 67 4.25 11.02 -6.50
N ALA A 68 5.52 10.67 -6.26
CA ALA A 68 6.26 9.74 -7.10
C ALA A 68 5.69 8.31 -7.06
N THR A 69 4.99 7.92 -5.98
CA THR A 69 4.26 6.64 -5.95
C THR A 69 3.02 6.71 -6.84
N LEU A 70 2.32 7.84 -6.84
CA LEU A 70 1.15 8.08 -7.70
C LEU A 70 1.53 8.14 -9.19
N GLU A 71 2.66 8.75 -9.53
CA GLU A 71 3.26 8.73 -10.87
C GLU A 71 3.46 7.29 -11.38
N LYS A 72 4.10 6.45 -10.55
CA LYS A 72 4.32 5.04 -10.87
C LYS A 72 3.00 4.28 -11.05
N ILE A 73 2.00 4.53 -10.22
CA ILE A 73 0.66 3.92 -10.35
C ILE A 73 0.01 4.34 -11.67
N PHE A 74 0.10 5.63 -12.03
CA PHE A 74 -0.46 6.15 -13.27
C PHE A 74 0.20 5.51 -14.50
N ILE A 75 1.54 5.43 -14.52
CA ILE A 75 2.29 4.74 -15.58
C ILE A 75 1.83 3.27 -15.70
N CYS A 76 1.67 2.57 -14.57
CA CYS A 76 1.19 1.20 -14.59
C CYS A 76 -0.24 1.08 -15.13
N PHE A 77 -1.11 2.05 -14.81
CA PHE A 77 -2.48 2.10 -15.31
C PHE A 77 -2.52 2.27 -16.83
N VAL A 78 -1.86 3.32 -17.35
CA VAL A 78 -1.84 3.66 -18.79
C VAL A 78 -1.26 2.53 -19.64
N PHE A 79 -0.20 1.87 -19.16
CA PHE A 79 0.52 0.84 -19.92
C PHE A 79 0.17 -0.60 -19.52
N GLY A 80 -0.86 -0.82 -18.70
CA GLY A 80 -1.36 -2.18 -18.43
C GLY A 80 -0.45 -3.06 -17.55
N LEU A 81 0.42 -2.47 -16.73
CA LEU A 81 1.41 -3.20 -15.91
C LEU A 81 0.80 -3.79 -14.63
N LYS A 82 0.02 -4.87 -14.75
CA LYS A 82 -0.82 -5.43 -13.67
C LYS A 82 -0.09 -5.70 -12.35
N GLU A 83 1.00 -6.47 -12.38
CA GLU A 83 1.73 -6.85 -11.16
C GLU A 83 2.36 -5.63 -10.47
N THR A 84 2.97 -4.75 -11.27
CA THR A 84 3.56 -3.51 -10.79
C THR A 84 2.49 -2.56 -10.23
N PHE A 85 1.32 -2.47 -10.89
CA PHE A 85 0.18 -1.69 -10.42
C PHE A 85 -0.29 -2.17 -9.04
N SER A 86 -0.49 -3.49 -8.87
CA SER A 86 -0.88 -4.08 -7.59
C SER A 86 0.16 -3.78 -6.51
N SER A 87 1.45 -3.98 -6.82
CA SER A 87 2.54 -3.68 -5.88
C SER A 87 2.61 -2.21 -5.48
N MET A 88 2.52 -1.27 -6.44
CA MET A 88 2.58 0.16 -6.17
C MET A 88 1.35 0.66 -5.41
N THR A 89 0.16 0.18 -5.75
CA THR A 89 -1.07 0.53 -5.02
C THR A 89 -1.05 -0.03 -3.60
N HIS A 90 -0.52 -1.24 -3.38
CA HIS A 90 -0.30 -1.76 -2.02
C HIS A 90 0.65 -0.85 -1.22
N LYS A 91 1.78 -0.42 -1.82
CA LYS A 91 2.67 0.56 -1.17
C LYS A 91 1.92 1.86 -0.84
N ALA A 92 1.09 2.37 -1.75
CA ALA A 92 0.29 3.57 -1.50
C ALA A 92 -0.74 3.35 -0.37
N ILE A 93 -1.39 2.20 -0.29
CA ILE A 93 -2.32 1.86 0.79
C ILE A 93 -1.61 1.88 2.16
N ILE A 94 -0.39 1.35 2.23
CA ILE A 94 0.39 1.30 3.48
C ILE A 94 0.99 2.66 3.86
N HIS A 95 1.49 3.41 2.87
CA HIS A 95 2.31 4.60 3.09
C HIS A 95 1.60 5.94 2.82
N SER A 96 0.37 5.93 2.31
CA SER A 96 -0.36 7.18 2.01
C SER A 96 -0.47 8.10 3.22
N ILE A 97 -0.22 9.38 2.95
CA ILE A 97 -0.40 10.47 3.89
C ILE A 97 -1.77 11.08 3.60
N ASP A 98 -2.60 11.24 4.62
CA ASP A 98 -3.80 12.07 4.51
C ASP A 98 -3.40 13.52 4.32
N GLY A 99 -3.24 13.90 3.05
CA GLY A 99 -2.95 15.24 2.60
C GLY A 99 -3.50 15.38 1.18
N LYS A 100 -4.00 16.57 0.85
CA LYS A 100 -4.48 16.93 -0.49
C LYS A 100 -3.56 16.32 -1.53
N ILE A 101 -4.08 15.35 -2.28
CA ILE A 101 -3.41 14.79 -3.44
C ILE A 101 -3.46 15.89 -4.49
N VAL A 102 -2.50 16.83 -4.42
CA VAL A 102 -2.24 17.76 -5.50
C VAL A 102 -1.28 17.03 -6.43
N CYS A 103 -1.81 16.07 -7.17
CA CYS A 103 -1.10 15.53 -8.32
C CYS A 103 -1.46 16.43 -9.50
N GLY A 104 -0.45 17.03 -10.14
CA GLY A 104 -0.60 17.62 -11.48
C GLY A 104 -0.71 16.55 -12.57
N ILE A 105 -1.24 15.39 -12.21
CA ILE A 105 -1.37 14.21 -13.06
C ILE A 105 -2.86 13.86 -13.04
N PRO A 106 -3.47 13.54 -14.18
CA PRO A 106 -4.84 13.05 -14.26
C PRO A 106 -4.92 11.60 -13.75
N LEU A 107 -4.48 11.35 -12.51
CA LEU A 107 -4.70 10.06 -11.89
C LEU A 107 -6.21 9.92 -11.63
N CYS A 108 -6.81 8.87 -12.19
CA CYS A 108 -8.24 8.62 -12.10
C CYS A 108 -8.72 8.68 -10.63
N LEU A 109 -9.68 9.58 -10.36
CA LEU A 109 -10.35 9.69 -9.05
C LEU A 109 -10.80 8.32 -8.48
N PRO A 110 -11.28 7.35 -9.30
CA PRO A 110 -11.59 6.00 -8.83
C PRO A 110 -10.42 5.26 -8.18
N ILE A 111 -9.21 5.33 -8.73
CA ILE A 111 -8.02 4.65 -8.17
C ILE A 111 -7.69 5.26 -6.80
N LEU A 112 -7.71 6.60 -6.71
CA LEU A 112 -7.46 7.30 -5.46
C LEU A 112 -8.50 6.97 -4.39
N GLN A 113 -9.77 6.89 -4.76
CA GLN A 113 -10.84 6.48 -3.86
C GLN A 113 -10.66 5.03 -3.41
N ALA A 114 -10.33 4.11 -4.32
CA ALA A 114 -10.07 2.72 -4.00
C ALA A 114 -8.89 2.56 -3.03
N ILE A 115 -7.79 3.31 -3.20
CA ILE A 115 -6.67 3.33 -2.25
C ILE A 115 -7.16 3.78 -0.86
N LYS A 116 -7.95 4.85 -0.78
CA LYS A 116 -8.50 5.35 0.50
C LYS A 116 -9.41 4.33 1.18
N VAL A 117 -10.33 3.73 0.43
CA VAL A 117 -11.27 2.71 0.94
C VAL A 117 -10.50 1.49 1.43
N GLN A 118 -9.57 0.97 0.63
CA GLN A 118 -8.78 -0.20 0.99
C GLN A 118 -7.90 0.06 2.22
N ARG A 119 -7.33 1.26 2.35
CA ARG A 119 -6.61 1.67 3.56
C ARG A 119 -7.51 1.64 4.80
N ALA A 120 -8.71 2.23 4.72
CA ALA A 120 -9.65 2.21 5.83
C ALA A 120 -10.06 0.77 6.20
N SER A 121 -10.22 -0.10 5.19
CA SER A 121 -10.49 -1.53 5.38
C SER A 121 -9.35 -2.24 6.11
N VAL A 122 -8.09 -2.01 5.73
CA VAL A 122 -6.91 -2.60 6.40
C VAL A 122 -6.82 -2.17 7.87
N LEU A 123 -7.03 -0.88 8.16
CA LEU A 123 -7.05 -0.36 9.52
C LEU A 123 -8.17 -1.00 10.34
N LYS A 124 -9.39 -1.08 9.78
CA LYS A 124 -10.54 -1.71 10.43
C LYS A 124 -10.31 -3.20 10.71
N GLN A 125 -9.74 -3.93 9.76
CA GLN A 125 -9.41 -5.36 9.93
C GLN A 125 -8.42 -5.57 11.06
N LEU A 126 -7.36 -4.75 11.12
CA LEU A 126 -6.36 -4.85 12.17
C LEU A 126 -6.95 -4.50 13.54
N LEU A 127 -7.78 -3.46 13.60
CA LEU A 127 -8.44 -3.05 14.81
C LEU A 127 -9.30 -4.18 15.37
N LYS A 128 -10.19 -4.71 14.52
CA LYS A 128 -11.01 -5.88 14.84
C LYS A 128 -10.16 -7.05 15.33
N TYR A 129 -9.00 -7.28 14.71
CA TYR A 129 -8.10 -8.34 15.13
C TYR A 129 -7.55 -8.10 16.55
N LEU A 130 -7.09 -6.88 16.88
CA LEU A 130 -6.62 -6.56 18.24
C LEU A 130 -7.71 -6.74 19.29
N TYR A 131 -8.97 -6.42 18.97
CA TYR A 131 -10.12 -6.70 19.84
C TYR A 131 -10.39 -8.18 20.04
N ILE A 132 -10.34 -8.95 18.95
CA ILE A 132 -10.47 -10.40 19.04
C ILE A 132 -9.39 -10.97 19.95
N VAL A 133 -8.14 -10.49 19.82
CA VAL A 133 -7.04 -10.91 20.71
C VAL A 133 -7.34 -10.54 22.16
N GLU A 134 -7.81 -9.31 22.44
CA GLU A 134 -8.17 -8.92 23.81
C GLU A 134 -9.29 -9.80 24.39
N LYS A 135 -10.30 -10.13 23.58
CA LYS A 135 -11.41 -11.00 23.98
C LYS A 135 -10.95 -12.44 24.20
N GLU A 136 -10.14 -12.99 23.30
CA GLU A 136 -9.56 -14.33 23.43
C GLU A 136 -8.67 -14.43 24.66
N LEU A 137 -7.87 -13.40 24.94
CA LEU A 137 -7.08 -13.33 26.16
C LEU A 137 -7.94 -13.28 27.42
N ASN A 138 -9.22 -12.88 27.33
CA ASN A 138 -10.14 -12.85 28.45
C ASN A 138 -10.90 -14.16 28.70
N ASP A 139 -10.58 -15.25 28.00
CA ASP A 139 -11.21 -16.56 28.24
C ASP A 139 -10.74 -17.16 29.58
N ASP A 140 -11.70 -17.54 30.43
CA ASP A 140 -11.48 -18.14 31.76
C ASP A 140 -10.90 -19.56 31.68
N LYS A 141 -10.93 -20.21 30.50
CA LYS A 141 -10.32 -21.52 30.27
C LYS A 141 -8.80 -21.45 30.08
N LEU A 142 -8.25 -20.26 29.86
CA LEU A 142 -6.81 -20.05 29.69
C LEU A 142 -6.10 -20.03 31.04
N CYS A 143 -4.81 -20.36 31.02
CA CYS A 143 -3.95 -20.21 32.17
C CYS A 143 -3.99 -18.76 32.67
N TRP A 144 -4.46 -18.57 33.91
CA TRP A 144 -4.62 -17.27 34.56
C TRP A 144 -3.37 -16.39 34.48
N GLU A 145 -2.19 -16.95 34.82
CA GLU A 145 -0.92 -16.22 34.79
C GLU A 145 -0.59 -15.72 33.39
N CYS A 146 -0.69 -16.60 32.39
CA CYS A 146 -0.43 -16.24 31.00
C CYS A 146 -1.45 -15.21 30.50
N ARG A 147 -2.73 -15.36 30.85
CA ARG A 147 -3.79 -14.40 30.50
C ARG A 147 -3.47 -13.02 31.06
N ALA A 148 -3.27 -12.91 32.38
CA ALA A 148 -3.04 -11.64 33.06
C ALA A 148 -1.80 -10.94 32.49
N GLU A 149 -0.74 -11.70 32.24
CA GLU A 149 0.49 -11.19 31.66
C GLU A 149 0.29 -10.66 30.22
N ASN A 150 -0.35 -11.44 29.34
CA ASN A 150 -0.56 -11.04 27.95
C ASN A 150 -1.51 -9.83 27.85
N ILE A 151 -2.54 -9.75 28.68
CA ILE A 151 -3.41 -8.55 28.78
C ILE A 151 -2.59 -7.35 29.24
N GLY A 152 -1.76 -7.52 30.27
CA GLY A 152 -0.87 -6.47 30.77
C GLY A 152 0.05 -5.93 29.67
N TYR A 153 0.72 -6.81 28.91
CA TYR A 153 1.54 -6.38 27.78
C TYR A 153 0.73 -5.73 26.66
N LEU A 154 -0.46 -6.24 26.34
CA LEU A 154 -1.31 -5.63 25.32
C LEU A 154 -1.66 -4.18 25.70
N LYS A 155 -2.20 -3.98 26.91
CA LYS A 155 -2.57 -2.63 27.40
C LYS A 155 -1.36 -1.72 27.53
N TYR A 156 -0.23 -2.23 28.04
CA TYR A 156 1.03 -1.48 28.12
C TYR A 156 1.50 -1.01 26.75
N ASN A 157 1.50 -1.89 25.74
CA ASN A 157 1.95 -1.54 24.40
C ASN A 157 1.02 -0.54 23.70
N LEU A 158 -0.30 -0.73 23.85
CA LEU A 158 -1.28 0.22 23.32
C LEU A 158 -1.05 1.61 23.92
N HIS A 159 -0.85 1.69 25.24
CA HIS A 159 -0.54 2.95 25.92
C HIS A 159 0.81 3.55 25.47
N LEU A 160 1.89 2.76 25.52
CA LEU A 160 3.25 3.19 25.17
C LEU A 160 3.34 3.78 23.76
N HIS A 161 2.61 3.19 22.81
CA HIS A 161 2.63 3.61 21.42
C HIS A 161 1.49 4.59 21.06
N GLN A 162 0.75 5.07 22.05
CA GLN A 162 -0.39 6.00 21.89
C GLN A 162 -1.40 5.45 20.87
N LEU A 163 -1.65 4.14 20.92
CA LEU A 163 -2.65 3.47 20.11
C LEU A 163 -3.99 3.47 20.87
N PRO A 164 -5.11 3.79 20.20
CA PRO A 164 -6.41 3.82 20.85
C PRO A 164 -6.77 2.45 21.40
N ALA A 165 -7.26 2.40 22.64
CA ALA A 165 -7.84 1.19 23.23
C ALA A 165 -9.35 1.07 22.95
N SER A 166 -9.87 1.80 21.95
CA SER A 166 -11.30 1.85 21.58
C SER A 166 -11.55 1.46 20.10
N GLU A 167 -12.71 0.84 19.84
CA GLU A 167 -13.18 0.43 18.51
C GLU A 167 -13.57 1.63 17.63
N SER A 168 -13.66 2.83 18.23
CA SER A 168 -14.01 4.09 17.58
C SER A 168 -13.15 4.34 16.32
N PRO A 169 -13.72 4.22 15.11
CA PRO A 169 -13.00 4.44 13.87
C PRO A 169 -12.38 5.84 13.76
N GLU A 170 -12.95 6.83 14.45
CA GLU A 170 -12.50 8.23 14.47
C GLU A 170 -11.11 8.39 15.09
N LEU A 171 -10.79 7.58 16.11
CA LEU A 171 -9.47 7.60 16.76
C LEU A 171 -8.39 6.97 15.88
N TRP A 172 -8.77 5.99 15.06
CA TRP A 172 -7.86 5.29 14.14
C TRP A 172 -7.70 5.99 12.80
N ALA A 173 -8.65 6.85 12.41
CA ALA A 173 -8.57 7.66 11.20
C ALA A 173 -7.32 8.56 11.14
N LYS A 174 -6.72 8.88 12.29
CA LYS A 174 -5.51 9.70 12.39
C LYS A 174 -4.21 8.91 12.30
N ILE A 175 -4.28 7.58 12.36
CA ILE A 175 -3.10 6.69 12.40
C ILE A 175 -2.80 6.14 11.02
N ARG A 176 -1.55 6.29 10.58
CA ARG A 176 -1.11 5.77 9.28
C ARG A 176 -0.87 4.25 9.38
N CYS A 177 -1.21 3.50 8.33
CA CYS A 177 -0.97 2.05 8.27
C CYS A 177 0.49 1.67 8.56
N TRP A 178 1.44 2.38 7.94
CA TRP A 178 2.87 2.13 8.18
C TRP A 178 3.30 2.47 9.61
N GLU A 179 2.76 3.55 10.19
CA GLU A 179 3.07 3.98 11.56
C GLU A 179 2.57 2.94 12.55
N LEU A 180 1.36 2.42 12.32
CA LEU A 180 0.80 1.32 13.10
C LEU A 180 1.65 0.04 12.98
N LYS A 181 2.04 -0.33 11.75
CA LYS A 181 2.93 -1.47 11.50
C LYS A 181 4.25 -1.31 12.26
N ASP A 182 4.85 -0.13 12.23
CA ASP A 182 6.10 0.18 12.94
C ASP A 182 5.95 0.14 14.45
N LYS A 183 4.89 0.76 14.99
CA LYS A 183 4.53 0.69 16.42
C LYS A 183 4.34 -0.75 16.87
N MET A 184 3.58 -1.56 16.13
CA MET A 184 3.34 -2.97 16.45
C MET A 184 4.61 -3.83 16.42
N LYS A 185 5.56 -3.55 15.52
CA LYS A 185 6.87 -4.24 15.51
C LYS A 185 7.69 -3.95 16.76
N LYS A 186 7.47 -2.79 17.38
CA LYS A 186 8.16 -2.34 18.60
C LYS A 186 7.47 -2.80 19.89
N PHE A 187 6.37 -3.55 19.78
CA PHE A 187 5.68 -4.08 20.95
C PHE A 187 6.65 -4.90 21.80
N LYS A 188 6.62 -4.61 23.10
CA LYS A 188 7.36 -5.39 24.09
C LYS A 188 6.57 -6.65 24.41
N PHE A 189 7.29 -7.74 24.52
CA PHE A 189 6.76 -9.03 24.95
C PHE A 189 7.69 -9.59 26.02
N ARG A 190 7.17 -10.51 26.82
CA ARG A 190 8.02 -11.30 27.71
C ARG A 190 8.93 -12.22 26.90
N LYS A 191 10.17 -12.40 27.40
CA LYS A 191 11.17 -13.28 26.79
C LYS A 191 11.00 -14.75 27.18
N THR A 192 10.53 -15.02 28.40
CA THR A 192 10.30 -16.35 28.98
C THR A 192 9.00 -16.32 29.78
N SER A 193 8.04 -17.21 29.52
CA SER A 193 6.78 -17.24 30.30
C SER A 193 7.05 -17.58 31.76
N GLY A 194 6.29 -16.98 32.67
CA GLY A 194 6.38 -17.27 34.11
C GLY A 194 5.78 -18.62 34.43
N CYS A 195 4.75 -18.98 33.66
CA CYS A 195 4.29 -20.33 33.55
C CYS A 195 5.31 -21.15 32.75
N GLY A 196 5.95 -22.14 33.39
CA GLY A 196 6.89 -23.07 32.74
C GLY A 196 6.24 -24.05 31.76
N LEU A 197 4.92 -23.94 31.55
CA LEU A 197 4.13 -24.80 30.69
C LEU A 197 3.86 -24.14 29.32
N SER A 198 3.71 -24.97 28.31
CA SER A 198 3.31 -24.57 26.95
C SER A 198 2.18 -25.47 26.46
N GLY A 199 1.25 -24.94 25.67
CA GLY A 199 0.11 -25.71 25.17
C GLY A 199 -1.10 -24.85 24.79
N PRO A 200 -2.25 -25.47 24.44
CA PRO A 200 -3.45 -24.78 23.98
C PRO A 200 -4.03 -23.78 25.00
N GLY A 201 -3.83 -24.03 26.30
CA GLY A 201 -4.26 -23.14 27.38
C GLY A 201 -3.31 -21.97 27.68
N HIS A 202 -2.18 -21.84 26.98
CA HIS A 202 -1.15 -20.83 27.23
C HIS A 202 -1.07 -19.83 26.08
N PRO A 203 -1.78 -18.68 26.17
CA PRO A 203 -1.80 -17.69 25.09
C PRO A 203 -0.43 -17.03 24.88
N SER A 204 -0.22 -16.52 23.67
CA SER A 204 1.00 -15.79 23.31
C SER A 204 0.66 -14.57 22.45
N LEU A 205 0.69 -13.40 23.07
CA LEU A 205 0.50 -12.11 22.41
C LEU A 205 1.51 -11.94 21.27
N LYS A 206 2.76 -12.40 21.45
CA LYS A 206 3.77 -12.40 20.37
C LYS A 206 3.29 -13.14 19.12
N LYS A 207 2.66 -14.32 19.28
CA LYS A 207 2.06 -15.06 18.15
C LYS A 207 0.90 -14.29 17.53
N HIS A 208 0.04 -13.67 18.34
CA HIS A 208 -1.05 -12.85 17.84
C HIS A 208 -0.57 -11.63 17.05
N ILE A 209 0.43 -10.89 17.55
CA ILE A 209 0.99 -9.73 16.86
C ILE A 209 1.72 -10.16 15.58
N ALA A 210 2.43 -11.30 15.58
CA ALA A 210 3.03 -11.84 14.36
C ALA A 210 1.98 -12.14 13.28
N LYS A 211 0.82 -12.72 13.66
CA LYS A 211 -0.32 -12.92 12.75
C LYS A 211 -0.90 -11.58 12.28
N ALA A 212 -1.05 -10.61 13.16
CA ALA A 212 -1.52 -9.27 12.83
C ALA A 212 -0.60 -8.57 11.81
N LEU A 213 0.72 -8.68 11.98
CA LEU A 213 1.71 -8.10 11.07
C LEU A 213 1.67 -8.72 9.67
N LYS A 214 1.19 -9.97 9.52
CA LYS A 214 0.96 -10.59 8.20
C LYS A 214 -0.15 -9.89 7.41
N ILE A 215 -1.11 -9.25 8.09
CA ILE A 215 -2.20 -8.48 7.44
C ILE A 215 -1.63 -7.35 6.57
N PHE A 216 -0.48 -6.77 6.96
CA PHE A 216 0.23 -5.69 6.24
C PHE A 216 1.24 -6.17 5.18
N SER A 217 1.45 -7.47 5.04
CA SER A 217 2.52 -8.03 4.20
C SER A 217 1.98 -8.99 3.13
N SER A 218 0.65 -9.14 3.02
CA SER A 218 0.03 -9.93 1.95
C SER A 218 0.12 -9.13 0.64
N PRO A 219 0.87 -9.62 -0.37
CA PRO A 219 1.01 -8.95 -1.66
C PRO A 219 -0.31 -8.89 -2.45
N ASP A 220 -1.28 -9.75 -2.12
CA ASP A 220 -2.60 -9.85 -2.75
C ASP A 220 -3.57 -8.71 -2.34
N LYS A 221 -3.07 -7.68 -1.66
CA LYS A 221 -3.86 -6.53 -1.17
C LYS A 221 -3.66 -5.25 -1.95
N GLY A 222 -2.87 -5.27 -3.02
CA GLY A 222 -2.90 -4.22 -4.03
C GLY A 222 -4.27 -4.14 -4.71
N LEU A 223 -4.49 -3.08 -5.48
CA LEU A 223 -5.67 -2.97 -6.31
C LEU A 223 -5.48 -3.77 -7.60
N ASP A 224 -6.54 -4.43 -8.06
CA ASP A 224 -6.54 -5.10 -9.37
C ASP A 224 -6.76 -4.07 -10.48
N LEU A 225 -5.81 -4.00 -11.41
CA LEU A 225 -5.87 -3.09 -12.56
C LEU A 225 -7.12 -3.35 -13.43
N ALA A 226 -7.52 -4.61 -13.59
CA ALA A 226 -8.66 -4.96 -14.44
C ALA A 226 -9.99 -4.40 -13.93
N SER A 227 -10.07 -4.06 -12.64
CA SER A 227 -11.24 -3.42 -12.03
C SER A 227 -11.44 -1.98 -12.49
N PHE A 228 -10.41 -1.32 -13.05
CA PHE A 228 -10.47 0.07 -13.51
C PHE A 228 -10.58 0.19 -15.03
N LEU A 229 -10.00 -0.76 -15.78
CA LEU A 229 -10.07 -0.76 -17.25
C LEU A 229 -11.48 -1.02 -17.81
N LYS A 230 -12.37 -1.65 -17.02
CA LYS A 230 -13.78 -1.91 -17.42
C LYS A 230 -14.70 -0.70 -17.27
N ALA A 231 -14.28 0.33 -16.52
CA ALA A 231 -15.11 1.51 -16.28
C ALA A 231 -15.03 2.52 -17.45
N ASP A 232 -13.89 2.59 -18.14
CA ASP A 232 -13.69 3.51 -19.27
C ASP A 232 -14.38 3.07 -20.56
N THR A 233 -14.73 1.80 -20.70
CA THR A 233 -15.49 1.30 -21.87
C THR A 233 -17.00 1.52 -21.76
N ALA A 234 -17.51 1.91 -20.59
CA ALA A 234 -18.95 2.13 -20.35
C ALA A 234 -19.38 3.61 -20.41
N SER A 235 -18.44 4.55 -20.58
CA SER A 235 -18.71 5.99 -20.72
C SER A 235 -18.43 6.53 -22.12
N LYS A 236 -18.48 5.67 -23.15
CA LYS A 236 -18.43 6.08 -24.56
C LYS A 236 -19.67 5.61 -25.30
#